data_AF-A0A1I7XC49-F1
#
_entry.id   AF-A0A1I7XC49-F1
#
_cell.length_a   1.000
_cell.length_b   1.000
_cell.length_c   1.000
_cell.angle_alpha   90.00
_cell.angle_beta   90.00
_cell.angle_gamma   90.00
#
_symmetry.space_group_name_H-M   'P 1'
#
loop_
_entity.id
_entity.type
_entity.pdbx_description
1 polymer ?
#
loop_
_entity_poly.entity_id
_entity_poly.type
_entity_poly.pdbx_seq_one_letter_code
_entity_poly.pdbx_strand_id
1 'polypeptide(L)'
;MFIAFQNVSSIVRSGKVLSSSAAMFSKKNFLQRSEIPSYHFQKSLRRLPIPKLSDTCNRFVIKIIYSFHFIIRFTSSLLTIVNL
;
A
#
# COMPACT_ATOMS: atom_id res chain seq x y z
N MET A 1 -11.72 -2.30 -11.28
CA MET A 1 -12.94 -1.52 -10.98
C MET A 1 -12.88 -1.14 -9.50
N PHE A 2 -12.25 -0.01 -9.17
CA PHE A 2 -12.17 0.50 -7.80
C PHE A 2 -13.30 1.51 -7.61
N ILE A 3 -14.19 1.25 -6.66
CA ILE A 3 -15.34 2.11 -6.35
C ILE A 3 -14.81 3.36 -5.65
N ALA A 4 -14.70 4.46 -6.39
CA ALA A 4 -14.57 5.78 -5.81
C ALA A 4 -15.94 6.20 -5.28
N PHE A 5 -16.02 6.47 -3.97
CA PHE A 5 -17.08 7.31 -3.42
C PHE A 5 -16.88 8.74 -3.98
N GLN A 6 -17.40 8.97 -5.18
CA GLN A 6 -17.69 10.32 -5.65
C GLN A 6 -18.95 10.79 -4.92
N ASN A 7 -18.72 11.60 -3.89
CA ASN A 7 -19.34 12.91 -3.76
C ASN A 7 -20.74 13.04 -4.41
N VAL A 8 -21.77 12.54 -3.73
CA VAL A 8 -23.16 12.93 -4.04
C VAL A 8 -23.37 14.31 -3.43
N SER A 9 -22.93 15.34 -4.14
CA SER A 9 -23.34 16.71 -3.86
C SER A 9 -24.80 16.87 -4.30
N SER A 10 -25.69 17.02 -3.30
CA SER A 10 -27.03 17.62 -3.38
C SER A 10 -28.05 17.07 -4.40
N ILE A 11 -28.72 15.97 -4.04
CA ILE A 11 -30.14 15.80 -4.37
C ILE A 11 -30.94 16.45 -3.24
N VAL A 12 -31.31 17.72 -3.40
CA VAL A 12 -32.32 18.35 -2.55
C VAL A 12 -33.68 17.81 -3.00
N ARG A 13 -34.10 16.68 -2.42
CA ARG A 13 -35.49 16.25 -2.46
C ARG A 13 -36.23 17.02 -1.37
N SER A 14 -37.10 17.92 -1.81
CA SER A 14 -38.09 18.59 -0.98
C SER A 14 -38.89 17.57 -0.16
N GLY A 15 -38.96 17.80 1.16
CA GLY A 15 -39.97 17.19 2.05
C GLY A 15 -39.52 16.05 2.97
N LYS A 16 -39.03 16.39 4.17
CA LYS A 16 -39.45 15.81 5.48
C LYS A 16 -38.61 16.41 6.61
N VAL A 17 -39.27 16.99 7.61
CA VAL A 17 -38.66 17.44 8.86
C VAL A 17 -38.13 16.21 9.61
N LEU A 18 -36.82 16.03 9.62
CA LEU A 18 -36.15 15.00 10.40
C LEU A 18 -35.77 15.58 11.76
N SER A 19 -36.08 14.83 12.81
CA SER A 19 -35.88 15.16 14.22
C SER A 19 -34.49 15.74 14.51
N SER A 20 -34.47 16.82 15.29
CA SER A 20 -33.30 17.61 15.66
C SER A 20 -32.23 16.87 16.48
N SER A 21 -32.47 15.61 16.87
CA SER A 21 -31.53 14.77 17.62
C SER A 21 -30.59 13.93 16.75
N ALA A 22 -30.98 13.60 15.51
CA ALA A 22 -30.14 12.81 14.60
C ALA A 22 -29.09 13.65 13.85
N ALA A 23 -29.28 14.97 13.79
CA ALA A 23 -28.39 15.91 13.12
C ALA A 23 -27.12 16.27 13.94
N MET A 24 -27.01 15.76 15.17
CA MET A 24 -25.88 16.02 16.07
C MET A 24 -24.86 14.88 16.08
N PHE A 25 -24.62 14.21 14.95
CA PHE A 25 -23.37 13.46 14.77
C PHE A 25 -22.23 14.47 14.63
N SER A 26 -21.82 14.98 15.78
CA SER A 26 -20.84 16.05 15.91
C SER A 26 -19.52 15.59 15.29
N LYS A 27 -18.89 16.50 14.53
CA LYS A 27 -17.50 16.44 14.04
C LYS A 27 -16.46 16.04 15.11
N LYS A 28 -16.84 15.89 16.38
CA LYS A 28 -16.03 15.54 17.54
C LYS A 28 -15.71 14.04 17.67
N ASN A 29 -16.39 13.16 16.95
CA ASN A 29 -16.19 11.70 17.06
C ASN A 29 -15.18 11.12 16.03
N PHE A 30 -14.25 11.93 15.51
CA PHE A 30 -13.19 11.44 14.62
C PHE A 30 -11.85 11.47 15.35
N LEU A 31 -11.10 10.37 15.30
CA LEU A 31 -9.76 10.28 15.88
C LEU A 31 -8.80 11.31 15.28
N GLN A 32 -8.93 11.56 13.97
CA GLN A 32 -8.10 12.47 13.23
C GLN A 32 -8.95 13.35 12.33
N ARG A 33 -8.61 14.65 12.31
CA ARG A 33 -9.15 15.61 11.34
C ARG A 33 -8.02 16.04 10.43
N SER A 34 -8.14 15.75 9.14
CA SER A 34 -7.16 16.17 8.15
C SER A 34 -7.59 17.51 7.54
N GLU A 35 -6.64 18.44 7.40
CA GLU A 35 -6.88 19.73 6.72
C GLU A 35 -7.05 19.54 5.21
N ILE A 36 -6.42 18.49 4.66
CA ILE A 36 -6.49 18.08 3.26
C ILE A 36 -7.30 16.78 3.18
N PRO A 37 -8.11 16.55 2.13
CA PRO A 37 -8.81 15.27 1.94
C PRO A 37 -7.84 14.10 1.94
N SER A 38 -8.19 12.99 2.60
CA SER A 38 -7.31 11.81 2.74
C SER A 38 -6.80 11.27 1.41
N TYR A 39 -7.56 11.43 0.33
CA TYR A 39 -7.23 10.97 -1.01
C TYR A 39 -6.84 12.08 -1.98
N HIS A 40 -6.48 13.27 -1.49
CA HIS A 40 -6.16 14.43 -2.32
C HIS A 40 -5.09 14.14 -3.38
N PHE A 41 -4.02 13.43 -3.00
CA PHE A 41 -2.90 13.14 -3.91
C PHE A 41 -3.09 11.89 -4.76
N GLN A 42 -4.20 11.15 -4.64
CA GLN A 42 -4.40 9.90 -5.37
C GLN A 42 -4.37 10.09 -6.88
N LYS A 43 -4.94 11.19 -7.38
CA LYS A 43 -4.98 11.50 -8.82
C LYS A 43 -3.63 11.93 -9.38
N SER A 44 -2.75 12.47 -8.54
CA SER A 44 -1.40 12.91 -8.89
C SER A 44 -0.32 11.86 -8.65
N LEU A 45 -0.68 10.67 -8.14
CA LEU A 45 0.28 9.59 -7.96
C LEU A 45 0.86 9.19 -9.31
N ARG A 46 2.20 9.11 -9.36
CA ARG A 46 2.88 8.62 -10.54
C ARG A 46 2.57 7.15 -10.73
N ARG A 47 2.51 6.74 -11.99
CA ARG A 47 2.43 5.32 -12.34
C ARG A 47 3.66 4.60 -11.80
N LEU A 48 3.47 3.37 -11.36
CA LEU A 48 4.58 2.52 -10.96
C LEU A 48 5.52 2.32 -12.16
N PRO A 49 6.83 2.59 -12.02
CA PRO A 49 7.77 2.38 -13.12
C PRO A 49 7.85 0.90 -13.45
N ILE A 50 7.69 0.55 -14.73
CA ILE A 50 7.91 -0.81 -15.22
C ILE A 50 9.43 -0.96 -15.42
N PRO A 51 10.09 -1.88 -14.70
CA PRO A 51 11.52 -2.09 -14.86
C PRO A 51 11.84 -2.70 -16.23
N LYS A 52 13.04 -2.41 -16.77
CA LYS A 52 13.50 -3.05 -18.00
C LYS A 52 13.78 -4.53 -17.75
N LEU A 53 13.55 -5.36 -18.77
CA LEU A 53 13.78 -6.80 -18.67
C LEU A 53 15.23 -7.11 -18.27
N SER A 54 16.20 -6.43 -18.89
CA SER A 54 17.63 -6.55 -18.56
C SER A 54 17.90 -6.38 -17.07
N ASP A 55 17.29 -5.37 -16.46
CA ASP A 55 17.55 -4.99 -15.07
C ASP A 55 16.93 -6.01 -14.11
N THR A 56 15.75 -6.55 -14.47
CA THR A 56 15.13 -7.65 -13.73
C THR A 56 15.92 -8.95 -13.82
N CYS A 57 16.38 -9.32 -15.02
CA CYS A 57 17.19 -10.53 -15.23
C CYS A 57 18.52 -10.43 -14.50
N ASN A 58 19.22 -9.29 -14.59
CA ASN A 58 20.48 -9.08 -13.90
C ASN A 58 20.31 -9.19 -12.38
N ARG A 59 19.29 -8.52 -11.82
CA ARG A 59 18.98 -8.61 -10.38
C ARG A 59 18.65 -10.05 -9.96
N PHE A 60 17.96 -10.80 -10.81
CA PHE A 60 17.62 -12.20 -10.54
C PHE A 60 18.86 -13.10 -10.54
N VAL A 61 19.71 -13.02 -11.56
CA VAL A 61 20.96 -13.79 -11.67
C VAL A 61 21.88 -13.49 -10.50
N ILE A 62 22.04 -12.22 -10.14
CA ILE A 62 22.84 -11.80 -8.97
C ILE A 62 22.31 -12.45 -7.68
N LYS A 63 20.99 -12.46 -7.47
CA LYS A 63 20.39 -13.14 -6.31
C LYS A 63 20.66 -14.64 -6.30
N ILE A 64 20.57 -15.30 -7.45
CA ILE A 64 20.88 -16.72 -7.58
C ILE A 64 22.33 -16.97 -7.17
N ILE A 65 23.28 -16.19 -7.69
CA ILE A 65 24.71 -16.34 -7.38
C ILE A 65 24.97 -16.18 -5.88
N TYR A 66 24.37 -15.18 -5.22
CA TYR A 66 24.51 -15.01 -3.77
C TYR A 66 23.92 -16.18 -2.98
N SER A 67 22.79 -16.73 -3.42
CA SER A 67 22.18 -17.92 -2.80
C SER A 67 23.11 -19.13 -2.91
N PHE A 68 23.67 -19.39 -4.09
CA PHE A 68 24.62 -20.49 -4.29
C PHE A 68 25.91 -20.29 -3.49
N HIS A 69 26.46 -19.08 -3.46
CA HIS A 69 27.63 -18.76 -2.66
C HIS A 69 27.37 -18.99 -1.16
N PHE A 70 26.19 -18.61 -0.67
CA PHE A 70 25.78 -18.87 0.71
C PHE A 70 25.70 -20.37 1.01
N ILE A 71 25.06 -21.16 0.14
CA ILE A 71 24.93 -22.62 0.32
C ILE A 71 26.31 -23.28 0.36
N ILE A 72 27.20 -22.93 -0.57
CA ILE A 72 28.57 -23.50 -0.62
C ILE A 72 29.32 -23.19 0.67
N ARG A 73 29.29 -21.93 1.13
CA ARG A 73 29.97 -21.56 2.38
C ARG A 73 29.35 -22.24 3.60
N PHE A 74 28.03 -22.39 3.62
CA PHE A 74 27.33 -23.06 4.70
C PHE A 74 27.69 -24.55 4.77
N THR A 75 27.73 -25.25 3.63
CA THR A 75 28.09 -26.67 3.60
C THR A 75 29.56 -26.90 3.90
N SER A 76 30.47 -26.05 3.41
CA SER A 76 31.89 -26.11 3.79
C SER A 76 32.07 -25.93 5.30
N SER A 77 31.38 -24.96 5.91
CA SER A 77 31.43 -24.75 7.35
C SER A 77 30.85 -25.93 8.13
N LEU A 78 29.75 -26.52 7.66
CA LEU A 78 29.13 -27.68 8.28
C LEU A 78 30.06 -28.91 8.21
N LEU A 79 30.71 -29.11 7.06
CA LEU A 79 31.68 -30.18 6.86
C LEU A 79 32.89 -30.04 7.78
N THR A 80 33.36 -28.80 8.01
CA THR A 80 34.44 -28.55 8.98
C THR A 80 34.01 -28.88 10.41
N ILE A 81 32.76 -28.58 10.79
CA ILE A 81 32.23 -28.88 12.14
C ILE A 81 32.05 -30.39 12.35
N VAL A 82 31.57 -31.13 11.34
CA VAL A 82 31.34 -32.58 11.45
C VAL A 82 32.65 -33.38 11.46
N ASN A 83 33.71 -32.88 10.82
CA ASN A 83 35.04 -33.51 10.82
C ASN A 83 35.96 -33.02 11.95
N LEU A 84 35.42 -32.29 12.93
CA LEU A 84 36.10 -31.87 14.17
C LEU A 84 35.80 -32.86 15.29
#